data_AF-A0A659UGN0-F1
#
_entry.id   AF-A0A659UGN0-F1
#
_cell.length_a   1.000
_cell.length_b   1.000
_cell.length_c   1.000
_cell.angle_alpha   90.00
_cell.angle_beta   90.00
_cell.angle_gamma   90.00
#
_symmetry.space_group_name_H-M   'P 1'
#
loop_
_entity.id
_entity.type
_entity.pdbx_description
1 polymer ?
#
loop_
_entity_poly.entity_id
_entity_poly.type
_entity_poly.pdbx_seq_one_letter_code
_entity_poly.pdbx_strand_id
1 'polypeptide(L)'
;PDVTKDWQATQGQKSSATRLRLFAALSWIVAIGGEIYGIILLRQNRFDQGHLPLIIGLLVGIAIFAIAGNLLWKAANRHDPARASDTARFFFQNQLGAIITLIAFLPLVFLILTDKNMDPQTKKVAGGLGAALAVLATVMGISF
;
A
#
# COMPACT_ATOMS: atom_id res chain seq x y z
N PRO A 1 -33.94 29.29 2.03
CA PRO A 1 -32.67 28.55 1.80
C PRO A 1 -32.90 27.07 2.06
N ASP A 2 -32.96 26.29 0.99
CA ASP A 2 -33.24 24.86 1.05
C ASP A 2 -32.01 24.13 1.62
N VAL A 3 -32.08 23.76 2.91
CA VAL A 3 -30.99 23.12 3.67
C VAL A 3 -30.75 21.66 3.28
N THR A 4 -31.51 21.15 2.31
CA THR A 4 -31.44 19.76 1.82
C THR A 4 -30.51 19.56 0.63
N LYS A 5 -29.86 20.62 0.13
CA LYS A 5 -28.80 20.45 -0.88
C LYS A 5 -27.54 19.93 -0.21
N ASP A 6 -27.44 18.61 -0.12
CA ASP A 6 -26.21 17.91 0.21
C ASP A 6 -25.04 18.51 -0.58
N TRP A 7 -23.93 18.78 0.11
CA TRP A 7 -22.71 19.27 -0.52
C TRP A 7 -22.31 18.38 -1.73
N GLN A 8 -21.98 19.02 -2.85
CA GLN A 8 -21.54 18.37 -4.08
C GLN A 8 -20.22 19.03 -4.54
N ALA A 9 -19.21 18.20 -4.81
CA ALA A 9 -17.93 18.68 -5.33
C ALA A 9 -18.11 19.34 -6.71
N THR A 10 -17.42 20.46 -6.92
CA THR A 10 -17.34 21.10 -8.24
C THR A 10 -16.62 20.20 -9.26
N GLN A 11 -16.86 20.40 -10.55
CA GLN A 11 -16.20 19.64 -11.63
C GLN A 11 -14.66 19.70 -11.53
N GLY A 12 -14.11 20.85 -11.10
CA GLY A 12 -12.66 21.01 -10.87
C GLY A 12 -12.13 20.14 -9.73
N GLN A 13 -12.86 20.05 -8.61
CA GLN A 13 -12.50 19.18 -7.48
C GLN A 13 -12.57 17.69 -7.88
N LYS A 14 -13.58 17.31 -8.67
CA LYS A 14 -13.72 15.94 -9.18
C LYS A 14 -12.58 15.55 -10.13
N SER A 15 -12.17 16.46 -11.01
CA SER A 15 -11.02 16.25 -11.91
C SER A 15 -9.70 16.08 -11.14
N SER A 16 -9.47 16.90 -10.12
CA SER A 16 -8.29 16.77 -9.23
C SER A 16 -8.30 15.42 -8.49
N ALA A 17 -9.45 15.02 -7.93
CA ALA A 17 -9.61 13.73 -7.26
C ALA A 17 -9.28 12.56 -8.20
N THR A 18 -9.75 12.58 -9.44
CA THR A 18 -9.45 11.54 -10.42
C THR A 18 -7.95 11.44 -10.73
N ARG A 19 -7.26 12.57 -10.88
CA ARG A 19 -5.79 12.59 -11.09
C ARG A 19 -5.05 11.99 -9.90
N LEU A 20 -5.42 12.37 -8.67
CA LEU A 20 -4.82 11.83 -7.46
C LEU A 20 -5.06 10.32 -7.32
N ARG A 21 -6.26 9.83 -7.65
CA ARG A 21 -6.57 8.38 -7.68
C ARG A 21 -5.72 7.64 -8.71
N LEU A 22 -5.49 8.23 -9.88
CA LEU A 22 -4.62 7.64 -10.91
C LEU A 22 -3.18 7.52 -10.41
N PHE A 23 -2.62 8.59 -9.82
CA PHE A 23 -1.28 8.53 -9.24
C PHE A 23 -1.18 7.56 -8.06
N ALA A 24 -2.22 7.48 -7.23
CA ALA A 24 -2.30 6.48 -6.16
C ALA A 24 -2.25 5.06 -6.73
N ALA A 25 -3.07 4.77 -7.74
CA ALA A 25 -3.09 3.48 -8.41
C ALA A 25 -1.74 3.13 -9.06
N LEU A 26 -1.08 4.09 -9.72
CA LEU A 26 0.25 3.89 -10.28
C LEU A 26 1.28 3.56 -9.19
N SER A 27 1.25 4.29 -8.08
CA SER A 27 2.13 4.04 -6.93
C SER A 27 1.93 2.63 -6.37
N TRP A 28 0.68 2.19 -6.25
CA TRP A 28 0.37 0.82 -5.82
C TRP A 28 0.79 -0.25 -6.81
N ILE A 29 0.65 -0.01 -8.12
CA ILE A 29 1.15 -0.94 -9.15
C ILE A 29 2.67 -1.11 -9.02
N VAL A 30 3.41 -0.02 -8.78
CA VAL A 30 4.86 -0.09 -8.54
C VAL A 30 5.17 -0.88 -7.27
N ALA A 31 4.41 -0.68 -6.19
CA ALA A 31 4.58 -1.44 -4.95
C ALA A 31 4.36 -2.96 -5.16
N ILE A 32 3.28 -3.35 -5.83
CA ILE A 32 2.98 -4.75 -6.17
C ILE A 32 4.04 -5.32 -7.13
N GLY A 33 4.49 -4.54 -8.11
CA GLY A 33 5.59 -4.94 -9.00
C GLY A 33 6.88 -5.19 -8.23
N GLY A 34 7.20 -4.34 -7.25
CA GLY A 34 8.32 -4.52 -6.34
C GLY A 34 8.18 -5.78 -5.49
N GLU A 35 6.97 -6.09 -5.00
CA GLU A 35 6.68 -7.31 -4.27
C GLU A 35 6.93 -8.56 -5.14
N ILE A 36 6.33 -8.61 -6.33
CA ILE A 36 6.51 -9.72 -7.27
C ILE A 36 7.99 -9.91 -7.60
N TYR A 37 8.71 -8.82 -7.84
CA TYR A 37 10.16 -8.86 -8.05
C TYR A 37 10.90 -9.42 -6.84
N GLY A 38 10.52 -9.04 -5.63
CA GLY A 38 11.03 -9.61 -4.39
C GLY A 38 10.81 -11.10 -4.27
N ILE A 39 9.61 -11.58 -4.61
CA ILE A 39 9.29 -13.01 -4.60
C ILE A 39 10.17 -13.77 -5.61
N ILE A 40 10.39 -13.21 -6.80
CA ILE A 40 11.28 -13.80 -7.81
C ILE A 40 12.71 -13.90 -7.27
N LEU A 41 13.23 -12.83 -6.65
CA LEU A 41 14.57 -12.84 -6.05
C LEU A 41 14.70 -13.83 -4.89
N LEU A 42 13.66 -13.94 -4.05
CA LEU A 42 13.60 -14.92 -2.97
C LEU A 42 13.71 -16.34 -3.52
N ARG A 43 12.91 -16.68 -4.54
CA ARG A 43 12.94 -18.01 -5.18
C ARG A 43 14.25 -18.32 -5.90
N GLN A 44 15.01 -17.29 -6.26
CA GLN A 44 16.34 -17.44 -6.84
C GLN A 44 17.46 -17.50 -5.78
N ASN A 45 17.12 -17.53 -4.48
CA ASN A 45 18.07 -17.49 -3.36
C ASN A 45 19.01 -16.27 -3.39
N ARG A 46 18.56 -15.16 -4.01
CA ARG A 46 19.37 -13.94 -4.18
C ARG A 46 19.54 -13.14 -2.90
N PHE A 47 18.75 -13.45 -1.88
CA PHE A 47 18.82 -12.81 -0.57
C PHE A 47 19.80 -13.50 0.40
N ASP A 48 20.30 -14.68 0.04
CA ASP A 48 21.28 -15.40 0.85
C ASP A 48 22.68 -14.77 0.71
N GLN A 49 23.60 -15.14 1.61
CA GLN A 49 25.02 -14.76 1.53
C GLN A 49 25.29 -13.24 1.55
N GLY A 50 24.65 -12.48 2.45
CA GLY A 50 24.99 -11.07 2.70
C GLY A 50 24.18 -10.04 1.92
N HIS A 51 23.14 -10.43 1.19
CA HIS A 51 22.25 -9.53 0.46
C HIS A 51 21.12 -8.94 1.32
N LEU A 52 21.33 -8.87 2.65
CA LEU A 52 20.41 -8.21 3.58
C LEU A 52 20.09 -6.75 3.18
N PRO A 53 21.05 -5.92 2.71
CA PRO A 53 20.73 -4.58 2.24
C PRO A 53 19.77 -4.56 1.05
N LEU A 54 19.82 -5.59 0.19
CA LEU A 54 18.95 -5.70 -0.99
C LEU A 54 17.50 -5.94 -0.57
N ILE A 55 17.26 -6.91 0.33
CA ILE A 55 15.90 -7.18 0.81
C ILE A 55 15.34 -6.02 1.64
N ILE A 56 16.16 -5.37 2.46
CA ILE A 56 15.76 -4.16 3.20
C ILE A 56 15.40 -3.03 2.24
N GLY A 57 16.26 -2.75 1.26
CA GLY A 57 16.02 -1.70 0.27
C GLY A 57 14.74 -1.95 -0.53
N LEU A 58 14.47 -3.21 -0.88
CA LEU A 58 13.24 -3.60 -1.55
C LEU A 58 12.00 -3.39 -0.66
N LEU A 59 12.02 -3.89 0.58
CA LEU A 59 10.91 -3.74 1.53
C LEU A 59 10.61 -2.25 1.80
N VAL A 60 11.65 -1.44 1.99
CA VAL A 60 11.52 0.01 2.19
C VAL A 60 10.97 0.69 0.94
N GLY A 61 11.44 0.31 -0.25
CA GLY A 61 10.92 0.81 -1.52
C GLY A 61 9.43 0.52 -1.70
N ILE A 62 9.01 -0.72 -1.46
CA ILE A 62 7.59 -1.12 -1.49
C ILE A 62 6.78 -0.28 -0.48
N ALA A 63 7.30 -0.10 0.74
CA ALA A 63 6.65 0.74 1.77
C ALA A 63 6.46 2.17 1.32
N ILE A 64 7.48 2.80 0.74
CA ILE A 64 7.41 4.18 0.26
C ILE A 64 6.31 4.32 -0.79
N PHE A 65 6.27 3.43 -1.78
CA PHE A 65 5.24 3.48 -2.83
C PHE A 65 3.84 3.14 -2.31
N ALA A 66 3.70 2.19 -1.38
CA ALA A 66 2.41 1.87 -0.76
C ALA A 66 1.88 3.06 0.06
N ILE A 67 2.73 3.67 0.90
CA ILE A 67 2.39 4.83 1.73
C ILE A 67 2.08 6.04 0.84
N ALA A 68 2.89 6.32 -0.18
CA ALA A 68 2.62 7.40 -1.11
C ALA A 68 1.26 7.23 -1.81
N GLY A 69 0.94 6.01 -2.26
CA GLY A 69 -0.36 5.67 -2.83
C GLY A 69 -1.50 5.92 -1.84
N ASN A 70 -1.33 5.52 -0.58
CA ASN A 70 -2.31 5.73 0.48
C ASN A 70 -2.55 7.22 0.77
N LEU A 71 -1.49 8.03 0.82
CA LEU A 71 -1.59 9.48 1.03
C LEU A 71 -2.28 10.18 -0.15
N LEU A 72 -1.97 9.79 -1.38
CA LEU A 72 -2.62 10.31 -2.59
C LEU A 72 -4.09 9.92 -2.66
N TRP A 73 -4.42 8.67 -2.31
CA TRP A 73 -5.80 8.19 -2.23
C TRP A 73 -6.60 8.96 -1.17
N LYS A 74 -6.02 9.16 0.02
CA LYS A 74 -6.59 10.00 1.08
C LYS A 74 -6.84 11.43 0.61
N ALA A 75 -5.86 12.05 -0.05
CA ALA A 75 -6.01 13.39 -0.61
C ALA A 75 -7.14 13.43 -1.65
N ALA A 76 -7.26 12.42 -2.51
CA ALA A 76 -8.35 12.34 -3.48
C ALA A 76 -9.73 12.26 -2.82
N ASN A 77 -9.85 11.48 -1.75
CA ASN A 77 -11.11 11.34 -1.02
C ASN A 77 -11.49 12.60 -0.26
N ARG A 78 -10.53 13.45 0.14
CA ARG A 78 -10.84 14.79 0.68
C ARG A 78 -11.44 15.73 -0.37
N HIS A 79 -11.06 15.57 -1.64
CA HIS A 79 -11.61 16.37 -2.74
C HIS A 79 -12.97 15.89 -3.24
N ASP A 80 -13.24 14.59 -3.14
CA ASP A 80 -14.50 13.95 -3.55
C ASP A 80 -14.88 12.83 -2.55
N PRO A 81 -15.37 13.20 -1.35
CA PRO A 81 -15.73 12.27 -0.29
C PRO A 81 -16.98 11.47 -0.65
N ALA A 82 -16.95 10.18 -0.35
CA ALA A 82 -18.12 9.31 -0.40
C ALA A 82 -19.14 9.72 0.67
N ARG A 83 -20.41 9.68 0.31
CA ARG A 83 -21.50 9.85 1.26
C ARG A 83 -21.69 8.54 2.03
N ALA A 84 -21.93 8.62 3.33
CA ALA A 84 -22.22 7.45 4.16
C ALA A 84 -23.47 6.69 3.70
N SER A 85 -24.39 7.37 3.01
CA SER A 85 -25.56 6.74 2.37
C SER A 85 -25.19 5.76 1.25
N ASP A 86 -24.02 5.93 0.62
CA ASP A 86 -23.46 5.01 -0.37
C ASP A 86 -22.39 4.14 0.29
N THR A 87 -22.85 3.12 1.02
CA THR A 87 -22.03 2.22 1.82
C THR A 87 -20.90 1.58 1.01
N ALA A 88 -21.15 1.22 -0.25
CA ALA A 88 -20.15 0.59 -1.11
C ALA A 88 -19.01 1.57 -1.43
N ARG A 89 -19.34 2.76 -1.93
CA ARG A 89 -18.33 3.78 -2.26
C ARG A 89 -17.60 4.26 -1.01
N PHE A 90 -18.29 4.35 0.12
CA PHE A 90 -17.70 4.69 1.42
C PHE A 90 -16.66 3.65 1.85
N PHE A 91 -16.99 2.35 1.76
CA PHE A 91 -16.06 1.28 2.09
C PHE A 91 -14.80 1.31 1.20
N PHE A 92 -14.96 1.36 -0.12
CA PHE A 92 -13.82 1.36 -1.03
C PHE A 92 -12.95 2.61 -0.85
N GLN A 93 -13.54 3.79 -0.72
CA GLN A 93 -12.73 4.99 -0.50
C GLN A 93 -11.95 4.90 0.82
N ASN A 94 -12.52 4.32 1.87
CA ASN A 94 -11.89 4.33 3.19
C ASN A 94 -10.91 3.19 3.45
N GLN A 95 -11.12 2.02 2.81
CA GLN A 95 -10.36 0.80 3.09
C GLN A 95 -9.44 0.36 1.95
N LEU A 96 -9.61 0.87 0.73
CA LEU A 96 -8.86 0.37 -0.43
C LEU A 96 -7.34 0.51 -0.27
N GLY A 97 -6.86 1.62 0.29
CA GLY A 97 -5.42 1.79 0.54
C GLY A 97 -4.85 0.75 1.50
N ALA A 98 -5.58 0.45 2.58
CA ALA A 98 -5.20 -0.58 3.54
C ALA A 98 -5.18 -1.98 2.89
N ILE A 99 -6.22 -2.33 2.12
CA ILE A 99 -6.34 -3.62 1.42
C ILE A 99 -5.18 -3.81 0.43
N ILE A 100 -4.92 -2.81 -0.41
CA ILE A 100 -3.87 -2.89 -1.42
C ILE A 100 -2.49 -3.00 -0.77
N THR A 101 -2.27 -2.29 0.34
CA THR A 101 -1.02 -2.38 1.09
C THR A 101 -0.79 -3.78 1.66
N LEU A 102 -1.85 -4.41 2.20
CA LEU A 102 -1.75 -5.80 2.66
C LEU A 102 -1.39 -6.74 1.51
N ILE A 103 -2.02 -6.56 0.34
CA ILE A 103 -1.70 -7.35 -0.85
C ILE A 103 -0.23 -7.17 -1.25
N ALA A 104 0.31 -5.96 -1.19
CA ALA A 104 1.68 -5.66 -1.61
C ALA A 104 2.79 -6.07 -0.62
N PHE A 105 2.45 -6.47 0.62
CA PHE A 105 3.41 -6.83 1.65
C PHE A 105 3.30 -8.28 2.12
N LEU A 106 2.07 -8.74 2.31
CA LEU A 106 1.79 -9.92 3.12
C LEU A 106 2.31 -11.21 2.46
N PRO A 107 2.13 -11.45 1.14
CA PRO A 107 2.74 -12.59 0.47
C PRO A 107 4.27 -12.63 0.60
N LEU A 108 4.99 -11.53 0.31
CA LEU A 108 6.45 -11.52 0.42
C LEU A 108 6.93 -11.74 1.86
N VAL A 109 6.36 -11.05 2.85
CA VAL A 109 6.72 -11.21 4.27
C VAL A 109 6.45 -12.63 4.74
N PHE A 110 5.30 -13.21 4.35
CA PHE A 110 4.97 -14.59 4.68
C PHE A 110 5.99 -15.57 4.10
N LEU A 111 6.40 -15.39 2.83
CA LEU A 111 7.41 -16.25 2.21
C LEU A 111 8.77 -16.12 2.88
N ILE A 112 9.19 -14.91 3.28
CA ILE A 112 10.43 -14.71 4.04
C ILE A 112 10.39 -15.48 5.36
N LEU A 113 9.31 -15.35 6.12
CA LEU A 113 9.17 -15.97 7.45
C LEU A 113 9.04 -17.50 7.38
N THR A 114 8.51 -18.03 6.28
CA THR A 114 8.31 -19.48 6.08
C THR A 114 9.44 -20.17 5.32
N ASP A 115 10.38 -19.39 4.77
CA ASP A 115 11.57 -19.93 4.11
C ASP A 115 12.41 -20.72 5.13
N LYS A 116 12.78 -21.95 4.83
CA LYS A 116 13.60 -22.79 5.72
C LYS A 116 15.10 -22.65 5.46
N ASN A 117 15.47 -22.25 4.25
CA ASN A 117 16.85 -22.24 3.76
C ASN A 117 17.52 -20.88 3.93
N MET A 118 16.73 -19.81 4.10
CA MET A 118 17.26 -18.47 4.35
C MET A 118 18.03 -18.38 5.67
N ASP A 119 19.17 -17.69 5.62
CA ASP A 119 20.02 -17.36 6.76
C ASP A 119 19.18 -16.83 7.96
N PRO A 120 19.34 -17.38 9.18
CA PRO A 120 18.49 -17.03 10.33
C PRO A 120 18.49 -15.55 10.68
N GLN A 121 19.63 -14.86 10.58
CA GLN A 121 19.73 -13.44 10.89
C GLN A 121 19.00 -12.61 9.84
N THR A 122 19.23 -12.91 8.56
CA THR A 122 18.59 -12.22 7.44
C THR A 122 17.07 -12.36 7.49
N LYS A 123 16.59 -13.58 7.74
CA LYS A 123 15.17 -13.88 7.90
C LYS A 123 14.53 -13.12 9.07
N LYS A 124 15.20 -13.10 10.22
CA LYS A 124 14.70 -12.41 11.40
C LYS A 124 14.59 -10.90 11.16
N VAL A 125 15.62 -10.30 10.57
CA VAL A 125 15.64 -8.85 10.30
C VAL A 125 14.66 -8.48 9.21
N ALA A 126 14.70 -9.15 8.06
CA ALA A 126 13.83 -8.85 6.93
C ALA A 126 12.35 -9.15 7.23
N GLY A 127 12.07 -10.28 7.88
CA GLY A 127 10.72 -10.63 8.30
C GLY A 127 10.17 -9.66 9.35
N GLY A 128 10.99 -9.29 10.34
CA GLY A 128 10.60 -8.30 11.36
C GLY A 128 10.36 -6.90 10.79
N LEU A 129 11.29 -6.41 9.97
CA LEU A 129 11.15 -5.12 9.29
C LEU A 129 9.96 -5.10 8.34
N GLY A 130 9.82 -6.13 7.51
CA GLY A 130 8.72 -6.25 6.56
C GLY A 130 7.36 -6.28 7.25
N ALA A 131 7.21 -7.01 8.35
CA ALA A 131 5.99 -7.02 9.15
C ALA A 131 5.69 -5.64 9.76
N ALA A 132 6.70 -4.95 10.31
CA ALA A 132 6.54 -3.61 10.87
C ALA A 132 6.11 -2.59 9.80
N LEU A 133 6.74 -2.62 8.62
CA LEU A 133 6.40 -1.77 7.49
C LEU A 133 4.99 -2.06 6.96
N ALA A 134 4.59 -3.33 6.89
CA ALA A 134 3.24 -3.72 6.49
C ALA A 134 2.20 -3.12 7.44
N VAL A 135 2.37 -3.29 8.75
CA VAL A 135 1.47 -2.72 9.76
C VAL A 135 1.39 -1.20 9.63
N LEU A 136 2.55 -0.53 9.56
CA LEU A 136 2.61 0.93 9.42
C LEU A 136 1.86 1.41 8.18
N ALA A 137 2.16 0.83 7.02
CA ALA A 137 1.58 1.25 5.76
C ALA A 137 0.06 0.94 5.71
N THR A 138 -0.39 -0.19 6.25
CA THR A 138 -1.81 -0.54 6.35
C THR A 138 -2.57 0.45 7.22
N VAL A 139 -2.05 0.80 8.40
CA VAL A 139 -2.65 1.80 9.28
C VAL A 139 -2.74 3.16 8.58
N MET A 140 -1.69 3.55 7.85
CA MET A 140 -1.71 4.79 7.06
C MET A 140 -2.72 4.75 5.90
N GLY A 141 -3.03 3.56 5.39
CA GLY A 141 -4.02 3.31 4.33
C GLY A 141 -5.48 3.44 4.76
N ILE A 142 -5.76 3.33 6.05
CA ILE A 142 -7.13 3.48 6.58
C ILE A 142 -7.49 4.96 6.59
N SER A 143 -8.60 5.31 5.92
CA SER A 143 -9.18 6.66 5.95
C SER A 143 -10.46 6.66 6.78
N PHE A 144 -10.65 7.70 7.60
CA PHE A 144 -11.84 7.92 8.43
C PHE A 144 -12.65 9.08 7.87
#